data_AF-A0A2E6IA81-F1
#
_entry.id   AF-A0A2E6IA81-F1
#
_cell.length_a   1.000
_cell.length_b   1.000
_cell.length_c   1.000
_cell.angle_alpha   90.00
_cell.angle_beta   90.00
_cell.angle_gamma   90.00
#
_symmetry.space_group_name_H-M   'P 1'
#
loop_
_entity.id
_entity.type
_entity.pdbx_description
1 polymer ?
#
loop_
_entity_poly.entity_id
_entity_poly.type
_entity_poly.pdbx_seq_one_letter_code
_entity_poly.pdbx_strand_id
1 'polypeptide(L)'
;MVLVSLLMIFSSLAGCLDGDDDESREGKYGTVMVSTYHVGELVNAVAGTSVYVEMMSEDNIPVHDYEPSAQDVVRLQGVDVFFYHGLGLEPWVDSTLESMGEAAPTAIGTHAMPGDEATLDYEGMLISELCELLTAGPYEATTLSMEEDGASEIHAEYVAHTLSFPEMDDDHDDHADDDHDDHGEHGDEHDEHNHADHGHASPEETIEDPAGCPADSVISIFHMEEGEYILEFEEAEDLHEFNMAVLKMNGGHAHHDHHGHGDHDDHGDDDH
;
A
#
# COMPACT_ATOMS: atom_id res chain seq x y z
N MET A 1 43.37 -53.02 2.70
CA MET A 1 44.10 -51.91 2.04
C MET A 1 43.23 -51.17 1.01
N VAL A 2 42.45 -51.87 0.17
CA VAL A 2 41.53 -51.23 -0.81
C VAL A 2 40.45 -50.35 -0.17
N LEU A 3 39.94 -50.72 1.02
CA LEU A 3 38.88 -49.98 1.71
C LEU A 3 39.34 -48.65 2.33
N VAL A 4 40.65 -48.52 2.63
CA VAL A 4 41.23 -47.27 3.18
C VAL A 4 41.54 -46.28 2.05
N SER A 5 41.89 -46.78 0.86
CA SER A 5 42.09 -45.94 -0.32
C SER A 5 40.80 -45.35 -0.89
N LEU A 6 39.65 -45.99 -0.69
CA LEU A 6 38.35 -45.46 -1.15
C LEU A 6 37.85 -44.27 -0.28
N LEU A 7 38.17 -44.29 1.02
CA LEU A 7 37.80 -43.23 1.97
C LEU A 7 38.61 -41.94 1.79
N MET A 8 39.84 -42.04 1.28
CA MET A 8 40.69 -40.87 1.01
C MET A 8 40.28 -40.10 -0.26
N ILE A 9 39.63 -40.75 -1.23
CA ILE A 9 39.22 -40.14 -2.51
C ILE A 9 37.94 -39.30 -2.36
N PHE A 10 37.05 -39.66 -1.42
CA PHE A 10 35.85 -38.86 -1.14
C PHE A 10 36.11 -37.61 -0.29
N SER A 11 37.24 -37.55 0.42
CA SER A 11 37.59 -36.39 1.26
C SER A 11 38.12 -35.20 0.45
N SER A 12 38.49 -35.41 -0.82
CA SER A 12 39.00 -34.37 -1.72
C SER A 12 37.91 -33.62 -2.51
N LEU A 13 36.61 -33.95 -2.33
CA LEU A 13 35.49 -33.24 -2.98
C LEU A 13 34.74 -32.29 -2.03
N ALA A 14 35.10 -32.22 -0.75
CA ALA A 14 34.39 -31.40 0.26
C ALA A 14 34.97 -29.99 0.44
N GLY A 15 35.66 -29.44 -0.56
CA GLY A 15 36.33 -28.14 -0.45
C GLY A 15 36.42 -27.41 -1.78
N CYS A 16 35.28 -26.96 -2.31
CA CYS A 16 35.15 -25.88 -3.29
C CYS A 16 33.66 -25.52 -3.41
N LEU A 17 33.14 -24.91 -2.35
CA LEU A 17 31.92 -24.11 -2.36
C LEU A 17 32.27 -22.85 -1.55
N ASP A 18 33.34 -22.20 -2.00
CA ASP A 18 33.67 -20.84 -1.63
C ASP A 18 32.99 -20.01 -2.71
N GLY A 19 31.95 -19.27 -2.32
CA GLY A 19 31.21 -18.42 -3.23
C GLY A 19 32.15 -17.39 -3.83
N ASP A 20 32.03 -17.18 -5.13
CA ASP A 20 32.80 -16.25 -5.98
C ASP A 20 32.63 -14.75 -5.59
N ASP A 21 32.16 -14.44 -4.38
CA ASP A 21 31.85 -13.08 -3.94
C ASP A 21 33.05 -12.36 -3.29
N ASP A 22 34.11 -13.09 -2.91
CA ASP A 22 35.21 -12.53 -2.09
C ASP A 22 36.22 -11.69 -2.91
N GLU A 23 36.37 -11.94 -4.23
CA GLU A 23 37.22 -11.08 -5.08
C GLU A 23 36.67 -9.65 -5.22
N SER A 24 35.36 -9.44 -5.00
CA SER A 24 34.71 -8.13 -5.14
C SER A 24 34.92 -7.20 -3.92
N ARG A 25 35.31 -7.76 -2.77
CA ARG A 25 35.47 -7.09 -1.48
C ARG A 25 36.94 -6.86 -1.09
N GLU A 26 37.88 -7.54 -1.75
CA GLU A 26 39.30 -7.44 -1.43
C GLU A 26 39.85 -6.00 -1.59
N GLY A 27 40.32 -5.40 -0.50
CA GLY A 27 40.89 -4.05 -0.49
C GLY A 27 39.88 -2.90 -0.29
N LYS A 28 38.60 -3.19 -0.05
CA LYS A 28 37.57 -2.18 0.29
C LYS A 28 37.45 -1.99 1.81
N TYR A 29 37.04 -0.80 2.24
CA TYR A 29 36.90 -0.46 3.67
C TYR A 29 35.64 -1.06 4.33
N GLY A 30 34.65 -1.44 3.54
CA GLY A 30 33.38 -1.94 4.04
C GLY A 30 32.29 -1.97 2.97
N THR A 31 31.11 -2.40 3.38
CA THR A 31 29.87 -2.46 2.60
C THR A 31 28.99 -1.28 2.97
N VAL A 32 28.54 -0.53 1.96
CA VAL A 32 27.62 0.59 2.09
C VAL A 32 26.36 0.27 1.31
N MET A 33 25.22 0.25 1.98
CA MET A 33 23.93 0.10 1.30
C MET A 33 23.31 1.47 1.02
N VAL A 34 22.64 1.61 -0.12
CA VAL A 34 21.96 2.85 -0.51
C VAL A 34 20.51 2.60 -0.93
N SER A 35 19.61 3.51 -0.57
CA SER A 35 18.17 3.39 -0.90
C SER A 35 17.85 3.64 -2.38
N THR A 36 18.57 4.58 -3.00
CA THR A 36 18.35 5.01 -4.38
C THR A 36 19.66 5.14 -5.14
N TYR A 37 19.58 5.05 -6.47
CA TYR A 37 20.74 5.27 -7.34
C TYR A 37 21.37 6.65 -7.13
N HIS A 38 20.56 7.69 -6.92
CA HIS A 38 21.05 9.05 -6.69
C HIS A 38 21.91 9.14 -5.41
N VAL A 39 21.48 8.49 -4.33
CA VAL A 39 22.27 8.38 -3.10
C VAL A 39 23.55 7.58 -3.34
N GLY A 40 23.47 6.49 -4.10
CA GLY A 40 24.62 5.71 -4.57
C GLY A 40 25.67 6.56 -5.30
N GLU A 41 25.25 7.42 -6.21
CA GLU A 41 26.15 8.31 -6.94
C GLU A 41 26.83 9.34 -6.02
N LEU A 42 26.12 9.86 -5.01
CA LEU A 42 26.73 10.73 -3.99
C LEU A 42 27.80 9.99 -3.19
N VAL A 43 27.52 8.76 -2.76
CA VAL A 43 28.48 7.91 -2.06
C VAL A 43 29.69 7.63 -2.95
N ASN A 44 29.48 7.22 -4.20
CA ASN A 44 30.54 6.93 -5.17
C ASN A 44 31.40 8.16 -5.47
N ALA A 45 30.81 9.35 -5.56
CA ALA A 45 31.55 10.60 -5.79
C ALA A 45 32.53 10.94 -4.66
N VAL A 46 32.22 10.53 -3.42
CA VAL A 46 33.05 10.78 -2.23
C VAL A 46 34.03 9.64 -1.96
N ALA A 47 33.54 8.39 -1.95
CA ALA A 47 34.30 7.22 -1.54
C ALA A 47 35.03 6.54 -2.71
N GLY A 48 34.65 6.83 -3.96
CA GLY A 48 35.22 6.19 -5.14
C GLY A 48 35.12 4.66 -5.06
N THR A 49 36.22 3.97 -5.40
CA THR A 49 36.28 2.51 -5.36
C THR A 49 36.66 1.94 -4.00
N SER A 50 36.74 2.78 -2.96
CA SER A 50 37.23 2.37 -1.63
C SER A 50 36.19 1.63 -0.80
N VAL A 51 34.92 1.61 -1.21
CA VAL A 51 33.83 0.89 -0.54
C VAL A 51 33.08 0.01 -1.53
N TYR A 52 32.36 -0.99 -1.03
CA TYR A 52 31.44 -1.78 -1.82
C TYR A 52 30.05 -1.17 -1.65
N VAL A 53 29.49 -0.61 -2.73
CA VAL A 53 28.15 -0.01 -2.70
C VAL A 53 27.14 -1.01 -3.26
N GLU A 54 26.07 -1.27 -2.52
CA GLU A 54 24.94 -2.09 -2.97
C GLU A 54 23.61 -1.36 -2.76
N MET A 55 22.62 -1.71 -3.56
CA MET A 55 21.28 -1.13 -3.47
C MET A 55 20.43 -1.89 -2.45
N MET A 56 19.59 -1.15 -1.72
CA MET A 56 18.55 -1.75 -0.87
C MET A 56 17.51 -2.47 -1.74
N SER A 57 16.90 -1.79 -2.70
CA SER A 57 15.99 -2.45 -3.63
C SER A 57 16.77 -3.00 -4.83
N GLU A 58 16.67 -4.30 -5.06
CA GLU A 58 17.23 -4.98 -6.25
C GLU A 58 16.18 -5.09 -7.38
N ASP A 59 14.93 -4.77 -7.08
CA ASP A 59 13.81 -4.77 -8.00
C ASP A 59 13.58 -3.36 -8.58
N ASN A 60 12.90 -3.28 -9.72
CA ASN A 60 12.55 -2.01 -10.35
C ASN A 60 11.25 -1.43 -9.76
N ILE A 61 11.19 -1.33 -8.43
CA ILE A 61 10.06 -0.77 -7.67
C ILE A 61 10.39 0.68 -7.29
N PRO A 62 9.47 1.64 -7.47
CA PRO A 62 9.68 3.01 -7.00
C PRO A 62 10.00 3.02 -5.50
N VAL A 63 10.96 3.85 -5.09
CA VAL A 63 11.49 3.79 -3.72
C VAL A 63 10.45 4.10 -2.62
N HIS A 64 9.41 4.85 -2.98
CA HIS A 64 8.30 5.19 -2.08
C HIS A 64 7.30 4.03 -1.93
N ASP A 65 7.20 3.15 -2.91
CA ASP A 65 6.33 1.95 -2.89
C ASP A 65 7.08 0.69 -2.46
N TYR A 66 8.39 0.78 -2.28
CA TYR A 66 9.22 -0.37 -1.94
C TYR A 66 8.97 -0.81 -0.50
N GLU A 67 8.73 -2.10 -0.30
CA GLU A 67 8.67 -2.72 1.02
C GLU A 67 9.83 -3.72 1.21
N PRO A 68 10.71 -3.53 2.21
CA PRO A 68 11.81 -4.45 2.47
C PRO A 68 11.36 -5.88 2.74
N SER A 69 11.88 -6.83 1.97
CA SER A 69 11.67 -8.24 2.28
C SER A 69 12.48 -8.66 3.51
N ALA A 70 12.14 -9.80 4.10
CA ALA A 70 12.96 -10.39 5.17
C ALA A 70 14.42 -10.65 4.74
N GLN A 71 14.68 -10.88 3.45
CA GLN A 71 16.04 -11.03 2.93
C GLN A 71 16.77 -9.69 2.89
N ASP A 72 16.07 -8.62 2.51
CA ASP A 72 16.63 -7.26 2.51
C ASP A 72 16.97 -6.78 3.91
N VAL A 73 16.12 -7.08 4.89
CA VAL A 73 16.38 -6.83 6.31
C VAL A 73 17.68 -7.52 6.74
N VAL A 74 17.90 -8.78 6.35
CA VAL A 74 19.13 -9.52 6.67
C VAL A 74 20.36 -8.93 5.97
N ARG A 75 20.24 -8.49 4.70
CA ARG A 75 21.33 -7.82 4.00
C ARG A 75 21.67 -6.50 4.68
N LEU A 76 20.67 -5.68 5.01
CA LEU A 76 20.83 -4.39 5.68
C LEU A 76 21.49 -4.53 7.06
N GLN A 77 21.19 -5.58 7.82
CA GLN A 77 21.89 -5.87 9.09
C GLN A 77 23.38 -6.19 8.91
N GLY A 78 23.79 -6.65 7.71
CA GLY A 78 25.16 -7.05 7.40
C GLY A 78 26.05 -5.91 6.90
N VAL A 79 25.52 -4.71 6.67
CA VAL A 79 26.31 -3.59 6.13
C VAL A 79 26.91 -2.70 7.22
N ASP A 80 27.98 -1.98 6.88
CA ASP A 80 28.65 -1.09 7.81
C ASP A 80 27.90 0.24 7.97
N VAL A 81 27.36 0.78 6.85
CA VAL A 81 26.61 2.04 6.80
C VAL A 81 25.49 1.94 5.78
N PHE A 82 24.32 2.46 6.12
CA PHE A 82 23.20 2.65 5.21
C PHE A 82 22.99 4.14 4.94
N PHE A 83 22.97 4.54 3.68
CA PHE A 83 22.58 5.89 3.27
C PHE A 83 21.23 5.88 2.57
N TYR A 84 20.38 6.83 2.93
CA TYR A 84 19.09 7.01 2.28
C TYR A 84 18.87 8.47 1.91
N HIS A 85 17.83 8.77 1.14
CA HIS A 85 17.55 10.12 0.72
C HIS A 85 17.09 10.96 1.92
N GLY A 86 16.12 10.47 2.69
CA GLY A 86 15.49 11.20 3.78
C GLY A 86 14.37 12.13 3.29
N LEU A 87 13.87 13.00 4.17
CA LEU A 87 12.73 13.89 3.92
C LEU A 87 11.44 13.15 3.51
N GLY A 88 11.24 11.92 4.01
CA GLY A 88 10.04 11.13 3.76
C GLY A 88 9.97 10.43 2.40
N LEU A 89 11.05 10.41 1.61
CA LEU A 89 11.06 9.70 0.33
C LEU A 89 10.94 8.18 0.50
N GLU A 90 11.52 7.64 1.57
CA GLU A 90 11.52 6.21 1.88
C GLU A 90 10.71 5.94 3.16
N PRO A 91 9.37 5.79 3.06
CA PRO A 91 8.49 5.69 4.23
C PRO A 91 8.77 4.45 5.10
N TRP A 92 9.37 3.42 4.52
CA TRP A 92 9.72 2.15 5.17
C TRP A 92 11.00 2.21 6.03
N VAL A 93 11.83 3.24 5.92
CA VAL A 93 13.17 3.23 6.57
C VAL A 93 13.07 3.19 8.08
N ASP A 94 12.26 4.04 8.69
CA ASP A 94 12.21 4.18 10.15
C ASP A 94 11.65 2.90 10.80
N SER A 95 10.52 2.38 10.30
CA SER A 95 9.92 1.13 10.79
C SER A 95 10.86 -0.06 10.60
N THR A 96 11.58 -0.13 9.48
CA THR A 96 12.56 -1.18 9.20
C THR A 96 13.71 -1.13 10.20
N LEU A 97 14.31 0.04 10.45
CA LEU A 97 15.41 0.19 11.39
C LEU A 97 14.96 -0.08 12.84
N GLU A 98 13.76 0.36 13.22
CA GLU A 98 13.18 0.08 14.54
C GLU A 98 12.98 -1.43 14.76
N SER A 99 12.49 -2.16 13.74
CA SER A 99 12.29 -3.60 13.83
C SER A 99 13.60 -4.39 14.08
N MET A 100 14.75 -3.82 13.70
CA MET A 100 16.08 -4.42 13.89
C MET A 100 16.68 -4.15 15.28
N GLY A 101 16.22 -3.11 15.98
CA GLY A 101 16.77 -2.70 17.27
C GLY A 101 18.29 -2.51 17.25
N GLU A 102 19.02 -3.19 18.13
CA GLU A 102 20.49 -3.08 18.20
C GLU A 102 21.22 -3.64 16.97
N ALA A 103 20.54 -4.41 16.12
CA ALA A 103 21.11 -4.94 14.88
C ALA A 103 21.03 -3.95 13.70
N ALA A 104 20.36 -2.81 13.87
CA ALA A 104 20.28 -1.78 12.83
C ALA A 104 21.69 -1.23 12.53
N PRO A 105 22.07 -1.08 11.24
CA PRO A 105 23.33 -0.46 10.88
C PRO A 105 23.31 1.04 11.22
N THR A 106 24.47 1.70 11.09
CA THR A 106 24.49 3.16 11.11
C THR A 106 23.75 3.68 9.87
N ALA A 107 22.58 4.29 10.08
CA ALA A 107 21.74 4.85 9.01
C ALA A 107 21.86 6.38 8.94
N ILE A 108 22.02 6.95 7.75
CA ILE A 108 22.21 8.38 7.54
C ILE A 108 21.38 8.87 6.34
N GLY A 109 20.44 9.79 6.60
CA GLY A 109 19.74 10.53 5.55
C GLY A 109 20.67 11.56 4.90
N THR A 110 20.69 11.60 3.58
CA THR A 110 21.56 12.51 2.81
C THR A 110 20.99 13.91 2.63
N HIS A 111 19.67 14.05 2.73
CA HIS A 111 18.97 15.32 2.64
C HIS A 111 18.34 15.69 3.97
N ALA A 112 18.42 16.98 4.30
CA ALA A 112 17.80 17.59 5.46
C ALA A 112 17.26 18.96 5.07
N MET A 113 16.23 19.41 5.77
CA MET A 113 15.73 20.78 5.62
C MET A 113 16.82 21.79 6.05
N PRO A 114 16.89 22.97 5.43
CA PRO A 114 17.83 24.00 5.84
C PRO A 114 17.58 24.48 7.28
N GLY A 115 18.59 24.37 8.15
CA GLY A 115 18.53 24.92 9.51
C GLY A 115 17.54 24.18 10.42
N ASP A 116 16.62 24.93 11.05
CA ASP A 116 15.61 24.41 11.98
C ASP A 116 14.23 24.25 11.32
N GLU A 117 14.16 24.25 9.99
CA GLU A 117 12.90 24.07 9.26
C GLU A 117 12.39 22.64 9.41
N ALA A 118 11.11 22.48 9.78
CA ALA A 118 10.44 21.19 9.80
C ALA A 118 10.01 20.79 8.37
N THR A 119 9.91 19.49 8.12
CA THR A 119 9.22 18.98 6.92
C THR A 119 7.77 19.43 6.93
N LEU A 120 7.18 19.56 5.74
CA LEU A 120 5.75 19.83 5.64
C LEU A 120 4.98 18.63 6.20
N ASP A 121 4.04 18.91 7.10
CA ASP A 121 3.13 17.94 7.69
C ASP A 121 1.98 17.69 6.71
N TYR A 122 2.23 16.84 5.71
CA TYR A 122 1.25 16.56 4.65
C TYR A 122 -0.02 15.92 5.19
N GLU A 123 0.11 15.03 6.18
CA GLU A 123 -1.02 14.41 6.85
C GLU A 123 -1.85 15.47 7.60
N GLY A 124 -1.21 16.31 8.42
CA GLY A 124 -1.90 17.39 9.12
C GLY A 124 -2.58 18.40 8.19
N MET A 125 -1.96 18.71 7.04
CA MET A 125 -2.60 19.52 6.01
C MET A 125 -3.83 18.84 5.41
N LEU A 126 -3.73 17.54 5.08
CA LEU A 126 -4.84 16.77 4.54
C LEU A 126 -6.00 16.64 5.53
N ILE A 127 -5.70 16.36 6.80
CA ILE A 127 -6.69 16.31 7.89
C ILE A 127 -7.39 17.68 8.00
N SER A 128 -6.63 18.77 7.96
CA SER A 128 -7.21 20.12 8.00
C SER A 128 -8.15 20.38 6.82
N GLU A 129 -7.78 19.94 5.61
CA GLU A 129 -8.63 20.07 4.41
C GLU A 129 -9.90 19.21 4.51
N LEU A 130 -9.79 17.96 4.96
CA LEU A 130 -10.94 17.08 5.21
C LEU A 130 -11.91 17.69 6.22
N CYS A 131 -11.38 18.18 7.35
CA CYS A 131 -12.18 18.82 8.39
C CYS A 131 -12.88 20.09 7.90
N GLU A 132 -12.20 20.91 7.09
CA GLU A 132 -12.79 22.10 6.47
C GLU A 132 -13.93 21.70 5.52
N LEU A 133 -13.71 20.70 4.67
CA LEU A 133 -14.71 20.19 3.73
C LEU A 133 -15.95 19.65 4.45
N LEU A 134 -15.75 18.85 5.49
CA LEU A 134 -16.83 18.30 6.32
C LEU A 134 -17.60 19.36 7.10
N THR A 135 -17.03 20.54 7.33
CA THR A 135 -17.65 21.64 8.09
C THR A 135 -18.33 22.68 7.20
N ALA A 136 -17.70 23.01 6.07
CA ALA A 136 -18.09 24.14 5.22
C ALA A 136 -18.63 23.73 3.84
N GLY A 137 -18.39 22.48 3.41
CA GLY A 137 -18.72 22.02 2.07
C GLY A 137 -17.78 22.57 0.99
N PRO A 138 -18.17 22.51 -0.30
CA PRO A 138 -19.52 22.27 -0.81
C PRO A 138 -20.04 20.85 -0.52
N TYR A 139 -21.37 20.71 -0.44
CA TYR A 139 -22.03 19.42 -0.22
C TYR A 139 -22.79 18.96 -1.47
N GLU A 140 -22.69 17.67 -1.77
CA GLU A 140 -23.48 16.97 -2.78
C GLU A 140 -24.26 15.83 -2.13
N ALA A 141 -25.56 15.73 -2.43
CA ALA A 141 -26.39 14.67 -1.89
C ALA A 141 -26.29 13.42 -2.77
N THR A 142 -25.99 12.29 -2.15
CA THR A 142 -25.84 11.00 -2.83
C THR A 142 -26.64 9.94 -2.07
N THR A 143 -27.54 9.25 -2.76
CA THR A 143 -28.30 8.13 -2.17
C THR A 143 -27.54 6.82 -2.44
N LEU A 144 -27.33 6.05 -1.38
CA LEU A 144 -26.67 4.74 -1.46
C LEU A 144 -27.57 3.72 -2.17
N SER A 145 -26.96 2.72 -2.80
CA SER A 145 -27.65 1.61 -3.44
C SER A 145 -27.54 0.35 -2.58
N MET A 146 -28.58 -0.48 -2.60
CA MET A 146 -28.55 -1.82 -1.99
C MET A 146 -27.88 -2.87 -2.91
N GLU A 147 -27.72 -2.55 -4.18
CA GLU A 147 -27.10 -3.41 -5.20
C GLU A 147 -25.80 -2.78 -5.72
N GLU A 148 -24.78 -3.61 -5.95
CA GLU A 148 -23.47 -3.20 -6.50
C GLU A 148 -23.60 -2.51 -7.86
N ASP A 149 -24.40 -3.08 -8.78
CA ASP A 149 -24.62 -2.54 -10.13
C ASP A 149 -25.32 -1.17 -10.14
N GLY A 150 -25.92 -0.76 -9.00
CA GLY A 150 -26.60 0.52 -8.82
C GLY A 150 -25.80 1.54 -8.00
N ALA A 151 -24.57 1.22 -7.58
CA ALA A 151 -23.78 2.07 -6.70
C ALA A 151 -23.50 3.44 -7.33
N SER A 152 -23.69 4.50 -6.53
CA SER A 152 -23.33 5.85 -6.92
C SER A 152 -21.81 6.00 -6.98
N GLU A 153 -21.30 6.53 -8.10
CA GLU A 153 -19.87 6.81 -8.25
C GLU A 153 -19.47 8.04 -7.43
N ILE A 154 -18.45 7.90 -6.58
CA ILE A 154 -17.90 8.98 -5.76
C ILE A 154 -16.45 9.21 -6.18
N HIS A 155 -16.17 10.41 -6.70
CA HIS A 155 -14.81 10.81 -7.02
C HIS A 155 -14.16 11.53 -5.84
N ALA A 156 -12.86 11.32 -5.65
CA ALA A 156 -12.05 12.04 -4.67
C ALA A 156 -11.75 13.48 -5.13
N GLU A 157 -12.80 14.28 -5.28
CA GLU A 157 -12.77 15.72 -5.57
C GLU A 157 -12.92 16.53 -4.28
N TYR A 158 -12.69 17.84 -4.36
CA TYR A 158 -12.86 18.75 -3.23
C TYR A 158 -14.36 19.06 -2.99
N VAL A 159 -15.13 18.05 -2.59
CA VAL A 159 -16.56 18.11 -2.24
C VAL A 159 -16.87 17.11 -1.12
N ALA A 160 -17.75 17.50 -0.19
CA ALA A 160 -18.30 16.59 0.81
C ALA A 160 -19.60 15.97 0.27
N HIS A 161 -19.80 14.68 0.50
CA HIS A 161 -21.02 13.98 0.15
C HIS A 161 -21.91 13.83 1.38
N THR A 162 -23.18 14.19 1.24
CA THR A 162 -24.23 13.85 2.19
C THR A 162 -24.86 12.54 1.72
N LEU A 163 -24.53 11.45 2.39
CA LEU A 163 -24.94 10.09 2.06
C LEU A 163 -26.22 9.74 2.80
N SER A 164 -27.25 9.31 2.07
CA SER A 164 -28.51 8.83 2.63
C SER A 164 -28.76 7.36 2.25
N PHE A 165 -29.27 6.57 3.19
CA PHE A 165 -29.72 5.21 2.88
C PHE A 165 -31.01 5.24 2.05
N PRO A 166 -31.20 4.29 1.12
CA PRO A 166 -32.44 4.21 0.35
C PRO A 166 -33.62 3.84 1.26
N GLU A 167 -34.75 4.54 1.11
CA GLU A 167 -35.98 4.18 1.82
C GLU A 167 -36.45 2.79 1.35
N MET A 168 -36.59 1.84 2.28
CA MET A 168 -37.31 0.60 1.98
C MET A 168 -38.79 0.94 1.91
N ASP A 169 -39.35 0.91 0.70
CA ASP A 169 -40.80 0.94 0.53
C ASP A 169 -41.38 -0.29 1.26
N ASP A 170 -41.91 -0.08 2.46
CA ASP A 170 -42.82 -1.02 3.13
C ASP A 170 -44.12 -1.10 2.32
N ASP A 171 -44.05 -1.65 1.11
CA ASP A 171 -45.21 -2.20 0.42
C ASP A 171 -45.60 -3.49 1.16
N HIS A 172 -46.10 -3.30 2.38
CA HIS A 172 -47.04 -4.22 3.00
C HIS A 172 -48.31 -4.21 2.15
N ASP A 173 -48.27 -4.96 1.04
CA ASP A 173 -49.49 -5.41 0.39
C ASP A 173 -50.24 -6.28 1.41
N ASP A 174 -51.21 -5.65 2.07
CA ASP A 174 -52.32 -6.28 2.78
C ASP A 174 -53.10 -7.17 1.78
N HIS A 175 -52.55 -8.34 1.44
CA HIS A 175 -53.31 -9.39 0.80
C HIS A 175 -54.19 -10.05 1.84
N ALA A 176 -55.36 -9.44 1.98
CA ALA A 176 -56.54 -10.00 2.61
C ALA A 176 -56.80 -11.44 2.12
N ASP A 177 -56.82 -12.35 3.10
CA ASP A 177 -57.55 -13.61 3.15
C ASP A 177 -58.12 -14.13 1.82
N ASP A 178 -57.43 -15.08 1.19
CA ASP A 178 -58.10 -16.11 0.40
C ASP A 178 -57.61 -17.50 0.85
N ASP A 179 -58.53 -18.21 1.50
CA ASP A 179 -58.44 -19.60 1.94
C ASP A 179 -57.92 -20.51 0.82
N HIS A 180 -56.67 -21.00 0.93
CA HIS A 180 -56.27 -22.23 0.27
C HIS A 180 -55.32 -23.06 1.14
N ASP A 181 -55.92 -24.08 1.78
CA ASP A 181 -55.23 -25.28 2.24
C ASP A 181 -54.47 -25.92 1.06
N ASP A 182 -53.15 -25.79 1.02
CA ASP A 182 -52.29 -26.82 0.44
C ASP A 182 -50.98 -26.95 1.23
N HIS A 183 -50.69 -28.18 1.63
CA HIS A 183 -49.53 -28.55 2.43
C HIS A 183 -48.30 -28.63 1.52
N GLY A 184 -47.44 -27.62 1.58
CA GLY A 184 -46.06 -27.70 1.10
C GLY A 184 -45.12 -27.24 2.20
N GLU A 185 -44.45 -28.16 2.88
CA GLU A 185 -43.29 -27.84 3.70
C GLU A 185 -42.21 -27.23 2.80
N HIS A 186 -42.10 -25.91 2.82
CA HIS A 186 -40.90 -25.20 2.41
C HIS A 186 -40.38 -24.53 3.67
N GLY A 187 -39.28 -25.08 4.18
CA GLY A 187 -38.53 -24.43 5.24
C GLY A 187 -37.95 -23.16 4.66
N ASP A 188 -38.42 -22.03 5.18
CA ASP A 188 -37.73 -20.76 5.03
C ASP A 188 -36.44 -20.85 5.87
N GLU A 189 -35.42 -21.44 5.26
CA GLU A 189 -34.05 -21.18 5.66
C GLU A 189 -33.85 -19.70 5.31
N HIS A 190 -34.00 -18.85 6.33
CA HIS A 190 -33.44 -17.50 6.30
C HIS A 190 -31.95 -17.69 6.02
N ASP A 191 -31.57 -17.55 4.75
CA ASP A 191 -30.18 -17.33 4.35
C ASP A 191 -29.80 -16.00 5.01
N GLU A 192 -29.28 -16.10 6.23
CA GLU A 192 -28.44 -15.08 6.82
C GLU A 192 -27.32 -14.86 5.81
N HIS A 193 -27.47 -13.83 4.96
CA HIS A 193 -26.45 -13.40 4.04
C HIS A 193 -25.21 -13.05 4.86
N ASN A 194 -24.36 -14.04 5.02
CA ASN A 194 -23.10 -13.92 5.72
C ASN A 194 -22.16 -13.16 4.77
N HIS A 195 -22.25 -11.83 4.79
CA HIS A 195 -21.39 -10.92 4.03
C HIS A 195 -19.92 -10.97 4.49
N ALA A 196 -19.55 -11.90 5.39
CA ALA A 196 -18.23 -11.96 6.02
C ALA A 196 -17.08 -12.51 5.15
N ASP A 197 -17.29 -12.80 3.86
CA ASP A 197 -16.26 -13.35 2.96
C ASP A 197 -16.04 -12.51 1.69
N HIS A 198 -16.31 -11.21 1.75
CA HIS A 198 -15.77 -10.28 0.78
C HIS A 198 -14.44 -9.76 1.33
N GLY A 199 -13.37 -9.81 0.53
CA GLY A 199 -12.03 -9.39 0.91
C GLY A 199 -11.93 -7.87 1.08
N HIS A 200 -12.56 -7.33 2.12
CA HIS A 200 -12.55 -5.90 2.41
C HIS A 200 -11.12 -5.43 2.70
N ALA A 201 -10.74 -4.32 2.07
CA ALA A 201 -9.51 -3.63 2.41
C ALA A 201 -9.63 -3.07 3.83
N SER A 202 -8.62 -3.33 4.67
CA SER A 202 -8.51 -2.68 5.98
C SER A 202 -7.76 -1.36 5.86
N PRO A 203 -8.14 -0.32 6.62
CA PRO A 203 -7.37 0.91 6.66
C PRO A 203 -5.99 0.65 7.24
N GLU A 204 -4.98 1.32 6.70
CA GLU A 204 -3.62 1.31 7.24
C GLU A 204 -3.58 2.05 8.59
N GLU A 205 -4.35 3.13 8.68
CA GLU A 205 -4.46 3.95 9.87
C GLU A 205 -5.89 4.48 10.05
N THR A 206 -6.31 4.64 11.30
CA THR A 206 -7.61 5.22 11.65
C THR A 206 -7.42 6.25 12.75
N ILE A 207 -7.95 7.46 12.51
CA ILE A 207 -7.86 8.60 13.41
C ILE A 207 -9.28 8.91 13.92
N GLU A 208 -9.50 8.70 15.21
CA GLU A 208 -10.76 9.03 15.89
C GLU A 208 -10.74 10.46 16.44
N ASP A 209 -11.86 11.17 16.29
CA ASP A 209 -12.05 12.55 16.77
C ASP A 209 -10.89 13.51 16.43
N PRO A 210 -10.50 13.64 15.14
CA PRO A 210 -9.41 14.50 14.73
C PRO A 210 -9.67 15.97 15.12
N ALA A 211 -8.64 16.62 15.64
CA ALA A 211 -8.75 18.00 16.11
C ALA A 211 -9.10 18.94 14.95
N GLY A 212 -10.19 19.70 15.10
CA GLY A 212 -10.65 20.64 14.08
C GLY A 212 -11.74 20.10 13.15
N CYS A 213 -12.04 18.79 13.22
CA CYS A 213 -13.19 18.19 12.55
C CYS A 213 -14.47 18.31 13.40
N PRO A 214 -15.64 18.07 12.80
CA PRO A 214 -16.88 17.84 13.55
C PRO A 214 -16.72 16.71 14.58
N ALA A 215 -17.51 16.75 15.66
CA ALA A 215 -17.48 15.70 16.69
C ALA A 215 -17.85 14.33 16.09
N ASP A 216 -17.29 13.26 16.64
CA ASP A 216 -17.53 11.88 16.23
C ASP A 216 -17.09 11.59 14.78
N SER A 217 -16.20 12.42 14.22
CA SER A 217 -15.59 12.16 12.91
C SER A 217 -14.53 11.07 13.02
N VAL A 218 -14.47 10.20 12.03
CA VAL A 218 -13.45 9.17 11.88
C VAL A 218 -12.78 9.36 10.52
N ILE A 219 -11.45 9.40 10.49
CA ILE A 219 -10.67 9.39 9.25
C ILE A 219 -10.02 8.02 9.12
N SER A 220 -10.26 7.36 7.99
CA SER A 220 -9.64 6.08 7.64
C SER A 220 -8.72 6.27 6.45
N ILE A 221 -7.45 5.91 6.61
CA ILE A 221 -6.41 6.04 5.58
C ILE A 221 -6.23 4.68 4.92
N PHE A 222 -6.36 4.66 3.59
CA PHE A 222 -6.20 3.45 2.79
C PHE A 222 -5.07 3.64 1.77
N HIS A 223 -4.28 2.60 1.58
CA HIS A 223 -3.44 2.46 0.40
C HIS A 223 -4.23 1.72 -0.67
N MET A 224 -4.40 2.38 -1.82
CA MET A 224 -5.23 1.87 -2.92
C MET A 224 -4.42 1.97 -4.21
N GLU A 225 -4.40 0.90 -4.98
CA GLU A 225 -3.89 0.91 -6.35
C GLU A 225 -4.86 1.68 -7.27
N GLU A 226 -4.47 1.88 -8.52
CA GLU A 226 -5.39 2.45 -9.51
C GLU A 226 -6.52 1.46 -9.80
N GLY A 227 -7.77 1.91 -9.61
CA GLY A 227 -8.94 1.08 -9.84
C GLY A 227 -10.22 1.69 -9.29
N GLU A 228 -11.31 0.95 -9.48
CA GLU A 228 -12.61 1.23 -8.88
C GLU A 228 -12.77 0.39 -7.61
N TYR A 229 -13.32 1.01 -6.57
CA TYR A 229 -13.49 0.39 -5.26
C TYR A 229 -14.89 0.66 -4.74
N ILE A 230 -15.46 -0.33 -4.06
CA ILE A 230 -16.80 -0.26 -3.48
C ILE A 230 -16.67 0.01 -1.99
N LEU A 231 -17.39 1.04 -1.54
CA LEU A 231 -17.54 1.36 -0.12
C LEU A 231 -18.91 0.84 0.34
N GLU A 232 -18.88 -0.08 1.29
CA GLU A 232 -20.07 -0.64 1.92
C GLU A 232 -20.30 0.03 3.27
N PHE A 233 -21.56 0.38 3.55
CA PHE A 233 -21.97 1.01 4.79
C PHE A 233 -23.10 0.21 5.42
N GLU A 234 -23.00 -0.04 6.71
CA GLU A 234 -24.09 -0.64 7.49
C GLU A 234 -24.91 0.46 8.16
N GLU A 235 -26.23 0.43 7.97
CA GLU A 235 -27.14 1.35 8.63
C GLU A 235 -27.23 1.03 10.13
N ALA A 236 -26.92 2.01 10.98
CA ALA A 236 -27.17 1.92 12.41
C ALA A 236 -28.59 2.42 12.74
N GLU A 237 -29.21 1.90 13.81
CA GLU A 237 -30.64 2.14 14.16
C GLU A 237 -31.10 3.62 14.15
N ASP A 238 -30.18 4.58 14.36
CA ASP A 238 -30.49 6.02 14.41
C ASP A 238 -29.70 6.85 13.37
N LEU A 239 -29.08 6.22 12.36
CA LEU A 239 -28.22 6.89 11.38
C LEU A 239 -28.74 6.70 9.94
N HIS A 240 -29.65 7.59 9.51
CA HIS A 240 -30.22 7.55 8.15
C HIS A 240 -29.48 8.44 7.14
N GLU A 241 -28.62 9.34 7.62
CA GLU A 241 -27.84 10.26 6.80
C GLU A 241 -26.52 10.61 7.51
N PHE A 242 -25.42 10.69 6.76
CA PHE A 242 -24.12 11.16 7.27
C PHE A 242 -23.30 11.88 6.19
N ASN A 243 -22.31 12.67 6.61
CA ASN A 243 -21.41 13.35 5.70
C ASN A 243 -20.09 12.59 5.55
N MET A 244 -19.59 12.50 4.33
CA MET A 244 -18.31 11.88 3.99
C MET A 244 -17.50 12.81 3.08
N ALA A 245 -16.18 12.85 3.26
CA ALA A 245 -15.26 13.54 2.38
C ALA A 245 -14.12 12.58 2.00
N VAL A 246 -13.67 12.62 0.75
CA VAL A 246 -12.57 11.77 0.27
C VAL A 246 -11.56 12.65 -0.45
N LEU A 247 -10.33 12.68 0.06
CA LEU A 247 -9.22 13.40 -0.55
C LEU A 247 -8.04 12.45 -0.75
N LYS A 248 -7.28 12.67 -1.83
CA LYS A 248 -6.06 11.92 -2.11
C LYS A 248 -4.90 12.51 -1.32
N MET A 249 -4.06 11.66 -0.74
CA MET A 249 -2.79 12.08 -0.14
C MET A 249 -1.90 12.76 -1.19
N ASN A 250 -1.50 14.00 -0.93
CA ASN A 250 -0.54 14.70 -1.78
C ASN A 250 0.86 14.05 -1.60
N GLY A 251 1.40 13.44 -2.65
CA GLY A 251 2.77 12.89 -2.61
C GLY A 251 2.99 11.56 -3.32
N GLY A 252 1.93 10.81 -3.62
CA GLY A 252 2.00 9.59 -4.44
C GLY A 252 1.93 9.92 -5.93
N HIS A 253 2.77 9.29 -6.74
CA HIS A 253 2.82 9.50 -8.18
C HIS A 253 1.46 9.26 -8.83
N ALA A 254 0.80 10.31 -9.36
CA ALA A 254 -0.23 10.13 -10.37
C ALA A 254 0.46 9.56 -11.61
N HIS A 255 0.29 8.27 -11.87
CA HIS A 255 0.83 7.63 -13.05
C HIS A 255 0.22 8.30 -14.28
N HIS A 256 1.05 9.05 -15.01
CA HIS A 256 0.69 9.50 -16.34
C HIS A 256 0.75 8.27 -17.25
N ASP A 257 -0.41 7.73 -17.61
CA ASP A 257 -0.53 6.73 -18.65
C ASP A 257 0.03 7.25 -19.97
N HIS A 258 1.20 6.74 -20.34
CA HIS A 258 1.62 6.75 -21.72
C HIS A 258 0.87 5.62 -22.45
N HIS A 259 -0.29 5.95 -23.03
CA HIS A 259 -0.94 5.08 -24.00
C HIS A 259 0.02 4.76 -25.16
N GLY A 260 0.60 3.56 -25.12
CA GLY A 260 1.28 2.95 -26.24
C GLY A 260 0.27 2.55 -27.30
N HIS A 261 0.21 3.31 -28.39
CA HIS A 261 -0.51 2.93 -29.60
C HIS A 261 0.12 1.66 -30.20
N GLY A 262 -0.47 0.50 -29.92
CA GLY A 262 -0.20 -0.75 -30.61
C GLY A 262 -1.17 -0.94 -31.77
N ASP A 263 -0.91 -0.31 -32.92
CA ASP A 263 -1.51 -0.71 -34.19
C ASP A 263 -0.64 -1.83 -34.79
N HIS A 264 -1.08 -3.07 -34.59
CA HIS A 264 -0.57 -4.25 -35.30
C HIS A 264 -1.67 -4.78 -36.23
N ASP A 265 -1.73 -4.24 -37.44
CA ASP A 265 -2.37 -4.89 -38.58
C ASP A 265 -1.28 -5.51 -39.45
N ASP A 266 -1.02 -6.81 -39.28
CA ASP A 266 -0.21 -7.61 -40.20
C ASP A 266 -1.09 -8.71 -40.80
N HIS A 267 -1.82 -8.34 -41.86
CA HIS A 267 -2.47 -9.29 -42.75
C HIS A 267 -1.46 -9.76 -43.79
N GLY A 268 -0.78 -10.87 -43.50
CA GLY A 268 -0.07 -11.67 -44.49
C GLY A 268 -1.05 -12.61 -45.19
N ASP A 269 -1.59 -12.18 -46.33
CA ASP A 269 -2.26 -13.07 -47.28
C ASP A 269 -1.22 -13.94 -48.01
N ASP A 270 -1.22 -15.23 -47.68
CA ASP A 270 -0.71 -16.29 -48.55
C ASP A 270 -1.70 -16.49 -49.70
N ASP A 271 -1.37 -16.08 -50.93
CA ASP A 271 -1.73 -16.82 -52.15
C ASP A 271 -1.05 -16.23 -53.42
N HIS A 272 -0.42 -17.14 -54.17
CA HIS A 272 0.16 -17.08 -55.54
C HIS A 272 1.64 -16.73 -55.76
#